data_AF-A0A7S1JYE7-F1
#
_entry.id   AF-A0A7S1JYE7-F1
#
_cell.length_a   1.000
_cell.length_b   1.000
_cell.length_c   1.000
_cell.angle_alpha   90.00
_cell.angle_beta   90.00
_cell.angle_gamma   90.00
#
_symmetry.space_group_name_H-M   'P 1'
#
loop_
_entity.id
_entity.type
_entity.pdbx_description
1 polymer ?
#
loop_
_entity_poly.entity_id
_entity_poly.type
_entity_poly.pdbx_seq_one_letter_code
_entity_poly.pdbx_strand_id
1 'polypeptide(L)'
;MDAATSESVVEMCRSLEASFVAYSGDAILCEQRTHHTDRLATYKEPRPHPIGPLTDALRGRDTSRESSGTRGVRNGQGELLVNKFIILDEAERIDALRGWVEGRLAGKATITQALPTMLEILPLGASKGDGVRRLMEHMQMDLRHMLALGDAENDKEMLTLAGHSVATANAHASVRSVAQHLVSSNDQDGFSEALERLCGITQTPPPPSPAVEESRTTRSSRKVTTTLS
;
A
#
# COMPACT_ATOMS: atom_id res chain seq x y z
N MET A 1 9.58 12.28 7.29
CA MET A 1 10.39 11.69 8.37
C MET A 1 11.67 12.49 8.46
N ASP A 2 12.19 12.80 9.65
CA ASP A 2 13.46 13.52 9.75
C ASP A 2 14.63 12.63 9.30
N ALA A 3 15.76 13.25 8.97
CA ALA A 3 16.93 12.56 8.42
C ALA A 3 17.53 11.55 9.41
N ALA A 4 17.64 11.91 10.70
CA ALA A 4 18.27 11.05 11.71
C ALA A 4 17.45 9.77 11.96
N THR A 5 16.13 9.91 12.03
CA THR A 5 15.21 8.77 12.11
C THR A 5 15.27 7.92 10.84
N SER A 6 15.31 8.56 9.66
CA SER A 6 15.42 7.84 8.38
C SER A 6 16.71 7.02 8.27
N GLU A 7 17.85 7.59 8.68
CA GLU A 7 19.13 6.86 8.74
C GLU A 7 19.05 5.68 9.72
N SER A 8 18.47 5.90 10.91
CA SER A 8 18.27 4.84 11.91
C SER A 8 17.43 3.68 11.35
N VAL A 9 16.38 3.98 10.56
CA VAL A 9 15.54 2.97 9.91
C VAL A 9 16.35 2.18 8.88
N VAL A 10 17.15 2.84 8.04
CA VAL A 10 17.99 2.17 7.03
C VAL A 10 18.99 1.22 7.70
N GLU A 11 19.70 1.68 8.72
CA GLU A 11 20.67 0.87 9.46
C GLU A 11 20.00 -0.33 10.15
N MET A 12 18.83 -0.09 10.76
CA MET A 12 18.01 -1.13 11.36
C MET A 12 17.61 -2.20 10.33
N CYS A 13 17.03 -1.81 9.19
CA CYS A 13 16.63 -2.75 8.15
C CYS A 13 17.81 -3.57 7.62
N ARG A 14 18.99 -2.95 7.44
CA ARG A 14 20.22 -3.67 7.07
C ARG A 14 20.64 -4.70 8.11
N SER A 15 20.59 -4.34 9.40
CA SER A 15 20.93 -5.26 10.49
C SER A 15 19.98 -6.46 10.60
N LEU A 16 18.74 -6.28 10.15
CA LEU A 16 17.73 -7.34 10.06
C LEU A 16 17.82 -8.15 8.76
N GLU A 17 18.69 -7.79 7.82
CA GLU A 17 18.73 -8.33 6.46
C GLU A 17 17.34 -8.27 5.78
N ALA A 18 16.54 -7.26 6.12
CA ALA A 18 15.18 -7.13 5.63
C ALA A 18 15.16 -6.45 4.26
N SER A 19 14.21 -6.81 3.41
CA SER A 19 13.93 -6.06 2.19
C SER A 19 13.07 -4.85 2.52
N PHE A 20 13.42 -3.67 2.02
CA PHE A 20 12.69 -2.45 2.34
C PHE A 20 12.73 -1.42 1.21
N VAL A 21 11.76 -0.53 1.21
CA VAL A 21 11.66 0.62 0.30
C VAL A 21 11.42 1.91 1.07
N ALA A 22 11.79 3.04 0.46
CA ALA A 22 11.51 4.38 0.94
C ALA A 22 10.61 5.11 -0.08
N TYR A 23 9.51 5.66 0.39
CA TYR A 23 8.66 6.56 -0.41
C TYR A 23 9.15 8.00 -0.25
N SER A 24 9.30 8.71 -1.37
CA SER A 24 9.72 10.11 -1.42
C SER A 24 8.92 10.83 -2.51
N GLY A 25 7.89 11.59 -2.10
CA GLY A 25 6.84 12.05 -3.01
C GLY A 25 6.20 10.85 -3.71
N ASP A 26 6.16 10.90 -5.04
CA ASP A 26 5.62 9.82 -5.89
C ASP A 26 6.66 8.74 -6.23
N ALA A 27 7.90 8.87 -5.75
CA ALA A 27 8.96 7.90 -6.02
C ALA A 27 9.03 6.82 -4.94
N ILE A 28 9.14 5.57 -5.38
CA ILE A 28 9.50 4.42 -4.54
C ILE A 28 10.96 4.09 -4.81
N LEU A 29 11.78 4.16 -3.77
CA LEU A 29 13.24 4.05 -3.83
C LEU A 29 13.71 2.85 -2.99
N CYS A 30 14.80 2.22 -3.39
CA CYS A 30 15.41 1.12 -2.64
C CYS A 30 16.93 1.15 -2.81
N GLU A 31 17.66 0.44 -1.95
CA GLU A 31 19.10 0.27 -2.16
C GLU A 31 19.37 -0.70 -3.31
N GLN A 32 18.63 -1.80 -3.30
CA GLN A 32 18.62 -2.85 -4.30
C GLN A 32 17.22 -3.46 -4.37
N ARG A 33 16.84 -3.97 -5.55
CA ARG A 33 15.59 -4.73 -5.70
C ARG A 33 15.79 -6.15 -5.22
N THR A 34 14.79 -6.66 -4.52
CA THR A 34 14.66 -8.05 -4.13
C THR A 34 13.33 -8.61 -4.62
N HIS A 35 13.17 -9.93 -4.53
CA HIS A 35 11.89 -10.56 -4.86
C HIS A 35 10.74 -10.04 -3.96
N HIS A 36 11.01 -9.68 -2.69
CA HIS A 36 10.01 -9.07 -1.81
C HIS A 36 9.65 -7.66 -2.23
N THR A 37 10.63 -6.79 -2.54
CA THR A 37 10.33 -5.41 -2.98
C THR A 37 9.56 -5.38 -4.29
N ASP A 38 9.76 -6.37 -5.15
CA ASP A 38 9.07 -6.50 -6.44
C ASP A 38 7.59 -6.87 -6.32
N ARG A 39 7.16 -7.41 -5.17
CA ARG A 39 5.74 -7.73 -4.89
C ARG A 39 4.85 -6.49 -4.86
N LEU A 40 5.42 -5.28 -4.72
CA LEU A 40 4.67 -4.03 -4.84
C LEU A 40 3.92 -3.92 -6.18
N ALA A 41 4.47 -4.47 -7.27
CA ALA A 41 3.82 -4.48 -8.57
C ALA A 41 2.48 -5.23 -8.58
N THR A 42 2.30 -6.23 -7.71
CA THR A 42 1.03 -6.95 -7.53
C THR A 42 -0.07 -6.03 -7.01
N TYR A 43 0.31 -4.93 -6.34
CA TYR A 43 -0.60 -3.93 -5.78
C TYR A 43 -0.73 -2.69 -6.65
N LYS A 44 -0.39 -2.79 -7.94
CA LYS A 44 -0.42 -1.70 -8.93
C LYS A 44 0.50 -0.52 -8.59
N GLU A 45 1.44 -0.71 -7.68
CA GLU A 45 2.49 0.26 -7.38
C GLU A 45 3.61 0.15 -8.42
N PRO A 46 4.30 1.26 -8.75
CA PRO A 46 5.47 1.20 -9.60
C PRO A 46 6.59 0.39 -8.93
N ARG A 47 7.43 -0.24 -9.75
CA ARG A 47 8.60 -0.96 -9.22
C ARG A 47 9.54 0.01 -8.50
N PRO A 48 10.12 -0.38 -7.35
CA PRO A 48 11.11 0.43 -6.65
C PRO A 48 12.33 0.70 -7.53
N HIS A 49 12.84 1.92 -7.46
CA HIS A 49 14.03 2.34 -8.20
C HIS A 49 15.26 2.17 -7.31
N PRO A 50 16.25 1.34 -7.71
CA PRO A 50 17.53 1.26 -7.02
C PRO A 50 18.27 2.60 -7.13
N ILE A 51 18.75 3.11 -6.00
CA ILE A 51 19.59 4.32 -5.98
C ILE A 51 20.93 4.09 -5.26
N GLY A 52 21.29 2.84 -4.98
CA GLY A 52 22.43 2.53 -4.13
C GLY A 52 22.14 2.87 -2.65
N PRO A 53 23.16 3.12 -1.83
CA PRO A 53 22.96 3.35 -0.40
C PRO A 53 21.99 4.50 -0.14
N LEU A 54 20.84 4.23 0.48
CA LEU A 54 19.85 5.24 0.83
C LEU A 54 20.43 6.27 1.80
N THR A 55 21.37 5.84 2.64
CA THR A 55 22.14 6.72 3.55
C THR A 55 22.96 7.78 2.81
N ASP A 56 23.39 7.55 1.57
CA ASP A 56 24.06 8.58 0.77
C ASP A 56 23.05 9.63 0.31
N ALA A 57 21.90 9.19 -0.21
CA ALA A 57 20.83 10.09 -0.63
C ALA A 57 20.26 10.91 0.53
N LEU A 58 20.10 10.31 1.71
CA LEU A 58 19.64 10.97 2.94
C LEU A 58 20.61 12.06 3.41
N ARG A 59 21.92 11.92 3.12
CA ARG A 59 22.97 12.90 3.47
C ARG A 59 23.26 13.90 2.35
N GLY A 60 22.43 13.93 1.30
CA GLY A 60 22.62 14.79 0.14
C GLY A 60 23.86 14.44 -0.69
N ARG A 61 24.44 13.25 -0.50
CA ARG A 61 25.55 12.78 -1.34
C ARG A 61 25.00 12.33 -2.69
N ASP A 62 25.78 12.60 -3.72
CA ASP A 62 25.41 12.27 -5.08
C ASP A 62 25.39 10.74 -5.27
N THR A 63 24.19 10.19 -5.45
CA THR A 63 23.98 8.78 -5.78
C THR A 63 23.91 8.55 -7.29
N SER A 64 24.06 9.60 -8.12
CA SER A 64 23.93 9.51 -9.57
C SER A 64 25.20 8.93 -10.21
N ARG A 65 25.21 7.61 -10.36
CA ARG A 65 25.93 6.97 -11.47
C ARG A 65 25.04 6.70 -12.69
N GLU A 66 23.76 7.06 -12.66
CA GLU A 66 22.86 6.84 -13.79
C GLU A 66 22.05 8.06 -14.24
N SER A 67 22.01 8.18 -15.56
CA SER A 67 21.49 9.24 -16.40
C SER A 67 19.95 9.22 -16.49
N SER A 68 19.23 9.52 -15.41
CA SER A 68 17.76 9.71 -15.52
C SER A 68 17.16 10.42 -14.30
N GLY A 69 17.56 11.68 -14.10
CA GLY A 69 16.91 12.59 -13.15
C GLY A 69 17.05 12.19 -11.68
N THR A 70 17.10 13.20 -10.82
CA THR A 70 17.10 12.98 -9.39
C THR A 70 15.72 12.45 -8.97
N ARG A 71 15.57 11.14 -8.76
CA ARG A 71 14.30 10.56 -8.28
C ARG A 71 14.13 10.85 -6.78
N GLY A 72 12.89 11.18 -6.39
CA GLY A 72 12.53 11.55 -5.02
C GLY A 72 12.60 13.06 -4.74
N VAL A 73 11.87 13.49 -3.72
CA VAL A 73 11.83 14.89 -3.27
C VAL A 73 13.06 15.17 -2.41
N ARG A 74 13.70 16.32 -2.62
CA ARG A 74 14.89 16.75 -1.87
C ARG A 74 14.72 18.14 -1.26
N ASN A 75 15.43 18.40 -0.17
CA ASN A 75 15.49 19.74 0.42
C ASN A 75 16.56 20.62 -0.28
N GLY A 76 16.74 21.86 0.21
CA GLY A 76 17.69 22.81 -0.36
C GLY A 76 19.16 22.39 -0.24
N GLN A 77 19.46 21.40 0.59
CA GLN A 77 20.79 20.79 0.79
C GLN A 77 20.98 19.54 -0.08
N GLY A 78 19.99 19.16 -0.88
CA GLY A 78 20.02 17.96 -1.72
C GLY A 78 19.71 16.66 -0.95
N GLU A 79 19.34 16.73 0.33
CA GLU A 79 19.00 15.56 1.13
C GLU A 79 17.63 15.00 0.73
N LEU A 80 17.54 13.67 0.60
CA LEU A 80 16.30 12.97 0.28
C LEU A 80 15.28 13.11 1.42
N LEU A 81 14.07 13.55 1.09
CA LEU A 81 12.95 13.63 2.02
C LEU A 81 12.10 12.37 1.92
N VAL A 82 12.02 11.60 3.01
CA VAL A 82 11.27 10.34 3.05
C VAL A 82 9.90 10.54 3.73
N ASN A 83 8.84 10.15 3.04
CA ASN A 83 7.47 10.16 3.54
C ASN A 83 7.19 8.94 4.42
N LYS A 84 7.66 7.76 4.01
CA LYS A 84 7.54 6.51 4.77
C LYS A 84 8.55 5.46 4.30
N PHE A 85 8.82 4.48 5.15
CA PHE A 85 9.45 3.23 4.75
C PHE A 85 8.44 2.08 4.80
N ILE A 86 8.69 1.05 4.01
CA ILE A 86 7.98 -0.23 4.12
C ILE A 86 9.02 -1.33 4.18
N ILE A 87 8.95 -2.19 5.21
CA ILE A 87 9.65 -3.47 5.26
C ILE A 87 8.75 -4.51 4.58
N LEU A 88 9.29 -5.23 3.61
CA LEU A 88 8.60 -6.27 2.85
C LEU A 88 9.27 -7.61 3.11
N ASP A 89 8.48 -8.58 3.57
CA ASP A 89 8.97 -9.92 3.88
C ASP A 89 7.78 -10.90 3.88
N GLU A 90 8.01 -12.17 4.20
CA GLU A 90 6.92 -13.10 4.48
C GLU A 90 6.18 -12.74 5.78
N ALA A 91 4.89 -13.08 5.84
CA ALA A 91 4.00 -12.63 6.91
C ALA A 91 4.50 -13.05 8.30
N GLU A 92 4.97 -14.30 8.43
CA GLU A 92 5.49 -14.85 9.67
C GLU A 92 6.74 -14.09 10.15
N ARG A 93 7.55 -13.59 9.20
CA ARG A 93 8.74 -12.82 9.51
C ARG A 93 8.40 -11.38 9.89
N ILE A 94 7.44 -10.76 9.21
CA ILE A 94 6.90 -9.46 9.62
C ILE A 94 6.36 -9.53 11.05
N ASP A 95 5.54 -10.54 11.37
CA ASP A 95 4.98 -10.74 12.71
C ASP A 95 6.08 -10.91 13.77
N ALA A 96 7.11 -11.70 13.46
CA ALA A 96 8.25 -11.92 14.37
C ALA A 96 9.08 -10.65 14.61
N LEU A 97 9.21 -9.77 13.61
CA LEU A 97 10.02 -8.55 13.69
C LEU A 97 9.26 -7.37 14.30
N ARG A 98 7.92 -7.33 14.20
CA ARG A 98 7.07 -6.18 14.55
C ARG A 98 7.40 -5.61 15.92
N GLY A 99 7.34 -6.43 16.97
CA GLY A 99 7.56 -5.95 18.35
C GLY A 99 8.97 -5.40 18.59
N TRP A 100 9.97 -5.97 17.91
CA TRP A 100 11.34 -5.46 18.00
C TRP A 100 11.49 -4.12 17.28
N VAL A 101 10.91 -3.97 16.09
CA VAL A 101 10.90 -2.71 15.32
C VAL A 101 10.19 -1.60 16.09
N GLU A 102 9.02 -1.90 16.68
CA GLU A 102 8.29 -0.97 17.54
C GLU A 102 9.12 -0.52 18.74
N GLY A 103 9.76 -1.44 19.45
CA GLY A 103 10.64 -1.11 20.57
C GLY A 103 11.84 -0.26 20.14
N ARG A 104 12.45 -0.56 19.00
CA ARG A 104 13.63 0.15 18.47
C ARG A 104 13.32 1.59 18.06
N LEU A 105 12.11 1.84 17.56
CA LEU A 105 11.65 3.12 17.02
C LEU A 105 10.64 3.83 17.93
N ALA A 106 10.45 3.35 19.16
CA ALA A 106 9.57 3.94 20.15
C ALA A 106 9.85 5.44 20.33
N GLY A 107 8.81 6.26 20.19
CA GLY A 107 8.91 7.72 20.30
C GLY A 107 9.62 8.42 19.13
N LYS A 108 9.95 7.70 18.04
CA LYS A 108 10.62 8.26 16.85
C LYS A 108 9.82 8.08 15.57
N ALA A 109 9.06 6.99 15.46
CA ALA A 109 8.25 6.68 14.30
C ALA A 109 6.90 6.08 14.73
N THR A 110 5.91 6.17 13.84
CA THR A 110 4.66 5.44 13.96
C THR A 110 4.77 4.16 13.12
N ILE A 111 4.43 3.01 13.71
CA ILE A 111 4.43 1.72 13.04
C ILE A 111 2.99 1.31 12.78
N THR A 112 2.69 0.83 11.58
CA THR A 112 1.37 0.33 11.20
C THR A 112 1.51 -0.75 10.13
N GLN A 113 0.44 -1.49 9.89
CA GLN A 113 0.43 -2.56 8.89
C GLN A 113 -0.77 -2.43 7.94
N ALA A 114 -0.51 -2.43 6.64
CA ALA A 114 -1.55 -2.49 5.62
C ALA A 114 -1.85 -3.93 5.20
N LEU A 115 -0.79 -4.75 5.10
CA LEU A 115 -0.86 -6.12 4.62
C LEU A 115 0.02 -7.02 5.50
N PRO A 116 -0.29 -8.33 5.58
CA PRO A 116 0.52 -9.27 6.37
C PRO A 116 2.02 -9.23 6.03
N THR A 117 2.35 -8.97 4.77
CA THR A 117 3.73 -8.96 4.26
C THR A 117 4.37 -7.57 4.19
N MET A 118 3.77 -6.54 4.82
CA MET A 118 4.24 -5.15 4.74
C MET A 118 4.13 -4.42 6.08
N LEU A 119 5.27 -4.14 6.72
CA LEU A 119 5.32 -3.30 7.91
C LEU A 119 5.69 -1.86 7.51
N GLU A 120 4.79 -0.92 7.76
CA GLU A 120 5.00 0.49 7.42
C GLU A 120 5.60 1.27 8.60
N ILE A 121 6.58 2.11 8.28
CA ILE A 121 7.25 3.00 9.22
C ILE A 121 7.00 4.43 8.76
N LEU A 122 6.18 5.15 9.51
CA LEU A 122 5.72 6.49 9.23
C LEU A 122 6.41 7.51 10.16
N PRO A 123 6.45 8.81 9.79
CA PRO A 123 6.83 9.87 10.72
C PRO A 123 6.01 9.76 12.00
N LEU A 124 6.60 10.11 13.15
CA LEU A 124 5.90 10.06 14.43
C LEU A 124 4.59 10.87 14.37
N GLY A 125 3.49 10.23 14.76
CA GLY A 125 2.15 10.82 14.76
C GLY A 125 1.47 10.88 13.38
N ALA A 126 2.14 10.48 12.30
CA ALA A 126 1.52 10.39 10.99
C ALA A 126 0.65 9.13 10.86
N SER A 127 -0.54 9.30 10.28
CA SER A 127 -1.48 8.22 9.99
C SER A 127 -2.48 8.67 8.91
N LYS A 128 -3.32 7.74 8.41
CA LYS A 128 -4.44 8.11 7.54
C LYS A 128 -5.43 9.04 8.25
N GLY A 129 -5.63 8.84 9.56
CA GLY A 129 -6.48 9.69 10.40
C GLY A 129 -5.96 11.13 10.46
N ASP A 130 -4.67 11.33 10.76
CA ASP A 130 -4.06 12.66 10.78
C ASP A 130 -4.13 13.34 9.41
N GLY A 131 -3.87 12.59 8.33
CA GLY A 131 -3.94 13.11 6.96
C GLY A 131 -5.34 13.62 6.60
N VAL A 132 -6.37 12.81 6.87
CA VAL A 132 -7.76 13.18 6.59
C VAL A 132 -8.25 14.33 7.46
N ARG A 133 -7.88 14.35 8.75
CA ARG A 133 -8.20 15.47 9.66
C ARG A 133 -7.68 16.79 9.09
N ARG A 134 -6.41 16.84 8.66
CA ARG A 134 -5.80 18.03 8.05
C ARG A 134 -6.49 18.44 6.75
N LEU A 135 -6.86 17.46 5.92
CA LEU A 135 -7.59 17.72 4.67
C LEU A 135 -8.96 18.35 4.95
N MET A 136 -9.71 17.80 5.90
CA MET A 136 -11.03 18.31 6.28
C MET A 136 -10.95 19.72 6.87
N GLU A 137 -9.94 20.00 7.72
CA GLU A 137 -9.64 21.35 8.22
C GLU A 137 -9.35 22.33 7.08
N HIS A 138 -8.54 21.93 6.10
CA HIS A 138 -8.23 22.75 4.92
C HIS A 138 -9.47 23.03 4.07
N MET A 139 -10.35 22.03 3.91
CA MET A 139 -11.61 22.16 3.17
C MET A 139 -12.71 22.85 3.99
N GLN A 140 -12.46 23.20 5.25
CA GLN A 140 -13.46 23.74 6.19
C GLN A 140 -14.70 22.84 6.31
N MET A 141 -14.48 21.52 6.26
CA MET A 141 -15.52 20.51 6.38
C MET A 141 -15.44 19.79 7.72
N ASP A 142 -16.59 19.37 8.22
CA ASP A 142 -16.70 18.64 9.49
C ASP A 142 -16.57 17.13 9.26
N LEU A 143 -15.74 16.47 10.07
CA LEU A 143 -15.55 15.01 10.08
C LEU A 143 -16.88 14.25 10.29
N ARG A 144 -17.88 14.85 10.92
CA ARG A 144 -19.23 14.29 11.07
C ARG A 144 -19.93 14.00 9.74
N HIS A 145 -19.56 14.68 8.66
CA HIS A 145 -20.11 14.46 7.33
C HIS A 145 -19.25 13.53 6.47
N MET A 146 -18.19 12.95 7.04
CA MET A 146 -17.28 12.07 6.33
C MET A 146 -17.73 10.62 6.43
N LEU A 147 -17.78 9.97 5.28
CA LEU A 147 -17.82 8.51 5.16
C LEU A 147 -16.40 7.97 4.97
N ALA A 148 -15.94 7.12 5.88
CA ALA A 148 -14.66 6.42 5.76
C ALA A 148 -14.89 4.91 5.65
N LEU A 149 -14.19 4.27 4.71
CA LEU A 149 -14.19 2.83 4.51
C LEU A 149 -12.76 2.31 4.67
N GLY A 150 -12.59 1.16 5.33
CA GLY A 150 -11.27 0.57 5.53
C GLY A 150 -11.33 -0.87 6.02
N ASP A 151 -10.20 -1.55 5.93
CA ASP A 151 -10.09 -2.97 6.24
C ASP A 151 -8.81 -3.34 6.98
N ALA A 152 -7.78 -2.50 6.93
CA ALA A 152 -6.47 -2.78 7.53
C ALA A 152 -6.16 -1.91 8.76
N GLU A 153 -5.16 -2.32 9.55
CA GLU A 153 -4.77 -1.61 10.78
C GLU A 153 -4.52 -0.11 10.54
N ASN A 154 -3.90 0.24 9.40
CA ASN A 154 -3.62 1.62 9.02
C ASN A 154 -4.87 2.48 8.75
N ASP A 155 -6.06 1.88 8.63
CA ASP A 155 -7.34 2.58 8.47
C ASP A 155 -8.01 2.93 9.80
N LYS A 156 -7.63 2.25 10.89
CA LYS A 156 -8.33 2.31 12.18
C LYS A 156 -8.54 3.73 12.69
N GLU A 157 -7.51 4.58 12.63
CA GLU A 157 -7.59 5.96 13.13
C GLU A 157 -8.55 6.82 12.28
N MET A 158 -8.49 6.69 10.95
CA MET A 158 -9.41 7.37 10.04
C MET A 158 -10.87 6.95 10.32
N LEU A 159 -11.12 5.65 10.53
CA LEU A 159 -12.45 5.15 10.85
C LEU A 159 -12.95 5.60 12.23
N THR A 160 -12.05 5.79 13.19
CA THR A 160 -12.40 6.31 14.52
C THR A 160 -12.83 7.78 14.46
N LEU A 161 -12.24 8.56 13.55
CA LEU A 161 -12.51 9.99 13.40
C LEU A 161 -13.77 10.28 12.56
N ALA A 162 -14.15 9.39 11.65
CA ALA A 162 -15.24 9.61 10.71
C ALA A 162 -16.62 9.63 11.39
N GLY A 163 -17.48 10.55 10.95
CA GLY A 163 -18.90 10.56 11.36
C GLY A 163 -19.63 9.30 10.95
N HIS A 164 -19.27 8.73 9.80
CA HIS A 164 -19.74 7.45 9.30
C HIS A 164 -18.54 6.56 8.95
N SER A 165 -18.42 5.42 9.64
CA SER A 165 -17.29 4.50 9.45
C SER A 165 -17.76 3.10 9.07
N VAL A 166 -17.11 2.52 8.07
CA VAL A 166 -17.48 1.23 7.48
C VAL A 166 -16.27 0.33 7.42
N ALA A 167 -16.40 -0.89 7.91
CA ALA A 167 -15.43 -1.95 7.68
C ALA A 167 -16.00 -3.02 6.76
N THR A 168 -15.18 -3.56 5.87
CA THR A 168 -15.55 -4.73 5.04
C THR A 168 -15.57 -6.00 5.88
N ALA A 169 -16.27 -7.04 5.41
CA ALA A 169 -16.37 -8.31 6.13
C ALA A 169 -14.99 -8.96 6.41
N ASN A 170 -14.04 -8.79 5.48
CA ASN A 170 -12.67 -9.30 5.57
C ASN A 170 -11.72 -8.39 6.39
N ALA A 171 -12.22 -7.29 6.96
CA ALA A 171 -11.41 -6.35 7.71
C ALA A 171 -10.77 -6.95 8.96
N HIS A 172 -9.60 -6.44 9.32
CA HIS A 172 -8.88 -6.78 10.54
C HIS A 172 -9.74 -6.51 11.79
N ALA A 173 -9.58 -7.33 12.82
CA ALA A 173 -10.42 -7.27 14.02
C ALA A 173 -10.39 -5.91 14.71
N SER A 174 -9.23 -5.23 14.72
CA SER A 174 -9.07 -3.89 15.29
C SER A 174 -9.79 -2.79 14.52
N VAL A 175 -10.13 -3.03 13.25
CA VAL A 175 -10.84 -2.10 12.37
C VAL A 175 -12.34 -2.31 12.53
N ARG A 176 -12.78 -3.57 12.50
CA ARG A 176 -14.19 -3.93 12.75
C ARG A 176 -14.69 -3.41 14.10
N SER A 177 -13.83 -3.39 15.12
CA SER A 177 -14.22 -2.93 16.47
C SER A 177 -14.46 -1.43 16.58
N VAL A 178 -14.00 -0.62 15.62
CA VAL A 178 -14.20 0.85 15.62
C VAL A 178 -15.17 1.32 14.54
N ALA A 179 -15.58 0.44 13.63
CA ALA A 179 -16.52 0.76 12.56
C ALA A 179 -17.97 0.74 13.04
N GLN A 180 -18.77 1.72 12.58
CA GLN A 180 -20.22 1.78 12.87
C GLN A 180 -21.03 0.81 12.00
N HIS A 181 -20.52 0.50 10.80
CA HIS A 181 -21.18 -0.35 9.83
C HIS A 181 -20.26 -1.45 9.32
N LEU A 182 -20.86 -2.59 9.00
CA LEU A 182 -20.24 -3.67 8.27
C LEU A 182 -20.94 -3.86 6.92
N VAL A 183 -20.14 -4.13 5.91
CA VAL A 183 -20.55 -4.43 4.53
C VAL A 183 -19.86 -5.71 4.07
N SER A 184 -20.23 -6.18 2.89
CA SER A 184 -19.60 -7.34 2.23
C SER A 184 -18.09 -7.17 2.06
N SER A 185 -17.38 -8.25 1.72
CA SER A 185 -15.94 -8.16 1.49
C SER A 185 -15.63 -7.28 0.27
N ASN A 186 -14.36 -6.90 0.14
CA ASN A 186 -13.84 -6.28 -1.09
C ASN A 186 -14.11 -7.12 -2.35
N ASP A 187 -14.02 -8.46 -2.26
CA ASP A 187 -14.33 -9.40 -3.35
C ASP A 187 -15.83 -9.51 -3.66
N GLN A 188 -16.69 -8.90 -2.84
CA GLN A 188 -18.16 -8.94 -2.93
C GLN A 188 -18.75 -7.53 -3.02
N ASP A 189 -18.02 -6.60 -3.64
CA ASP A 189 -18.46 -5.23 -3.89
C ASP A 189 -18.87 -4.43 -2.62
N GLY A 190 -18.27 -4.72 -1.47
CA GLY A 190 -18.59 -4.04 -0.19
C GLY A 190 -18.46 -2.51 -0.25
N PHE A 191 -17.56 -1.99 -1.10
CA PHE A 191 -17.47 -0.55 -1.35
C PHE A 191 -18.75 0.02 -2.00
N SER A 192 -19.27 -0.67 -3.02
CA SER A 192 -20.50 -0.29 -3.71
C SER A 192 -21.70 -0.38 -2.76
N GLU A 193 -21.78 -1.47 -1.98
CA GLU A 193 -22.83 -1.67 -0.98
C GLU A 193 -22.87 -0.53 0.04
N ALA A 194 -21.70 -0.06 0.51
CA ALA A 194 -21.61 1.06 1.44
C ALA A 194 -22.14 2.36 0.82
N LEU A 195 -21.77 2.67 -0.43
CA LEU A 195 -22.23 3.88 -1.12
C LEU A 195 -23.74 3.85 -1.38
N GLU A 196 -24.29 2.70 -1.78
CA GLU A 196 -25.72 2.52 -1.99
C GLU A 196 -26.50 2.73 -0.68
N ARG A 197 -26.08 2.05 0.38
CA ARG A 197 -26.77 2.07 1.68
C ARG A 197 -26.67 3.40 2.41
N LEU A 198 -25.52 4.06 2.35
CA LEU A 198 -25.24 5.23 3.18
C LEU A 198 -25.31 6.56 2.43
N CYS A 199 -25.06 6.55 1.12
CA CYS A 199 -25.08 7.76 0.28
C CYS A 199 -26.22 7.78 -0.74
N GLY A 200 -26.95 6.66 -0.92
CA GLY A 200 -27.99 6.54 -1.96
C GLY A 200 -27.42 6.56 -3.39
N ILE A 201 -26.12 6.28 -3.56
CA ILE A 201 -25.46 6.26 -4.86
C ILE A 201 -25.60 4.86 -5.44
N THR A 202 -26.57 4.67 -6.34
CA THR A 202 -26.75 3.41 -7.08
C THR A 202 -25.85 3.37 -8.30
N GLN A 203 -25.12 2.28 -8.50
CA GLN A 203 -24.43 2.08 -9.78
C GLN A 203 -25.47 1.81 -10.89
N THR A 204 -25.28 2.42 -12.05
CA THR A 204 -25.88 1.93 -13.29
C THR A 204 -25.17 0.62 -13.62
N PRO A 205 -25.88 -0.50 -13.90
CA PRO A 205 -25.22 -1.76 -14.19
C PRO A 205 -24.26 -1.59 -15.38
N PRO A 206 -23.05 -2.17 -15.33
CA PRO A 206 -22.12 -2.10 -16.44
C PRO A 206 -22.79 -2.68 -17.69
N PRO A 207 -22.54 -2.15 -18.89
CA PRO A 207 -23.02 -2.77 -20.11
C PRO A 207 -22.53 -4.22 -20.16
N PRO A 208 -23.35 -5.17 -20.65
CA PRO A 208 -22.95 -6.57 -20.71
C PRO A 208 -21.62 -6.68 -21.44
N SER A 209 -20.65 -7.39 -20.85
CA SER A 209 -19.37 -7.65 -21.52
C SER A 209 -19.64 -8.30 -22.88
N PRO A 210 -18.91 -7.92 -23.94
CA PRO A 210 -19.05 -8.60 -25.22
C PRO A 210 -18.81 -10.10 -25.00
N ALA A 211 -19.74 -10.92 -25.47
CA ALA A 211 -19.66 -12.36 -25.36
C ALA A 211 -18.29 -12.83 -25.87
N VAL A 212 -17.55 -13.57 -25.05
CA VAL A 212 -16.35 -14.27 -25.49
C VAL A 212 -16.82 -15.29 -26.52
N GLU A 213 -16.59 -15.00 -27.80
CA GLU A 213 -16.88 -15.91 -28.89
C GLU A 213 -15.91 -17.09 -28.78
N GLU A 214 -16.35 -18.18 -28.16
CA GLU A 214 -15.59 -19.43 -28.13
C GLU A 214 -15.35 -19.89 -29.56
N SER A 215 -14.09 -19.77 -30.00
CA SER A 215 -13.62 -20.22 -31.30
C SER A 215 -13.84 -21.73 -31.44
N ARG A 216 -14.95 -22.12 -32.09
CA ARG A 216 -15.17 -23.48 -32.59
C ARG A 216 -14.13 -23.82 -33.65
N THR A 217 -13.04 -24.46 -33.23
CA THR A 217 -12.12 -25.14 -34.13
C THR A 217 -12.81 -26.39 -34.68
N THR A 218 -13.24 -26.32 -35.95
CA THR A 218 -13.76 -27.46 -36.69
C THR A 218 -12.61 -28.41 -37.04
N ARG A 219 -12.50 -29.52 -36.30
CA ARG A 219 -11.61 -30.63 -36.63
C ARG A 219 -12.20 -31.44 -37.80
N SER A 220 -11.80 -31.08 -39.03
CA SER A 220 -12.14 -31.83 -40.24
C SER A 220 -11.53 -33.23 -40.18
N SER A 221 -12.37 -34.25 -40.08
CA SER A 221 -11.99 -35.66 -40.11
C SER A 221 -12.08 -36.16 -41.55
N ARG A 222 -10.95 -36.28 -42.26
CA ARG A 222 -10.89 -37.03 -43.53
C ARG A 222 -11.08 -38.52 -43.26
N LYS A 223 -12.20 -39.08 -43.73
CA LYS A 223 -12.36 -40.53 -43.90
C LYS A 223 -11.51 -40.97 -45.10
N VAL A 224 -10.54 -41.84 -44.86
CA VAL A 224 -9.87 -42.65 -45.90
C VAL A 224 -10.52 -44.02 -45.87
N THR A 225 -11.17 -44.40 -46.98
CA THR A 225 -11.75 -45.72 -47.20
C THR A 225 -10.71 -46.55 -47.96
N THR A 226 -10.25 -47.66 -47.38
CA THR A 226 -9.42 -48.67 -48.05
C THR A 226 -10.24 -49.94 -48.20
N THR A 227 -10.50 -50.32 -49.45
CA THR A 227 -11.11 -51.58 -49.84
C THR A 227 -10.04 -52.68 -49.77
N LEU A 228 -10.34 -53.78 -49.08
CA LEU A 228 -9.58 -55.03 -49.17
C LEU A 228 -10.46 -56.08 -49.88
N SER A 229 -9.83 -56.73 -50.85
CA SER A 229 -10.18 -58.04 -51.40
C SER A 229 -9.05 -59.00 -51.05
#